data_AF-U1MLU6-F1
#
_entry.id   AF-U1MLU6-F1
#
_cell.length_a   1.000
_cell.length_b   1.000
_cell.length_c   1.000
_cell.angle_alpha   90.00
_cell.angle_beta   90.00
_cell.angle_gamma   90.00
#
_symmetry.space_group_name_H-M   'P 1'
#
loop_
_entity.id
_entity.type
_entity.pdbx_description
1 polymer ?
#
loop_
_entity_poly.entity_id
_entity_poly.type
_entity_poly.pdbx_seq_one_letter_code
_entity_poly.pdbx_strand_id
1 'polypeptide(L)'
;MDLTTTARYRVLGYPHEPTQLVLVACDEPDESLQDADSDENIHAVDTDINTHTHSTVVSDGDDCNVEDTPQPQDNSPSINQFEPVYIDMTKHDPSIQSKIETLEAGYLIEATLKWTVDGPQLTGVNVIAETDFTFYQNVTGVFEAATATWNDAVAEGEGMGSRLTRGTDAKPNGALYVFAKQHGARNLIREFQTGITPLEPLIRRIDEEETASTSVSPESTQPRAVFLLEPATEPFVIVYVVFRRDGMLAGTLRSTYGKNPNGGTNNHDESNTGNESGSVPSGPLQFN
;
A
#
# COMPACT_ATOMS: atom_id res chain seq x y z
N MET A 1 7.61 -5.07 27.39
CA MET A 1 7.08 -3.79 26.91
C MET A 1 6.33 -4.13 25.64
N ASP A 2 5.02 -3.97 25.66
CA ASP A 2 4.18 -4.25 24.50
C ASP A 2 4.04 -2.93 23.73
N LEU A 3 4.76 -2.79 22.61
CA LEU A 3 4.66 -1.60 21.76
C LEU A 3 3.38 -1.70 20.93
N THR A 4 2.63 -0.61 20.84
CA THR A 4 1.47 -0.51 19.96
C THR A 4 1.67 0.62 18.97
N THR A 5 1.54 0.31 17.68
CA THR A 5 1.69 1.27 16.58
C THR A 5 0.38 1.42 15.83
N THR A 6 -0.03 2.65 15.53
CA THR A 6 -1.18 2.90 14.65
C THR A 6 -0.72 3.66 13.41
N ALA A 7 -1.11 3.17 12.23
CA ALA A 7 -0.76 3.82 10.97
C ALA A 7 -1.79 3.50 9.89
N ARG A 8 -1.64 4.13 8.73
CA ARG A 8 -2.33 3.71 7.52
C ARG A 8 -1.55 2.62 6.82
N TYR A 9 -2.26 1.60 6.36
CA TYR A 9 -1.69 0.46 5.67
C TYR A 9 -2.46 0.16 4.41
N ARG A 10 -1.71 -0.26 3.37
CA ARG A 10 -2.26 -0.89 2.18
C ARG A 10 -2.30 -2.40 2.38
N VAL A 11 -3.45 -3.02 2.18
CA VAL A 11 -3.60 -4.47 2.21
C VAL A 11 -3.08 -5.06 0.90
N LEU A 12 -2.16 -6.02 0.95
CA LEU A 12 -1.73 -6.82 -0.21
C LEU A 12 -2.39 -8.21 -0.27
N GLY A 13 -3.17 -8.55 0.75
CA GLY A 13 -3.82 -9.86 0.87
C GLY A 13 -2.86 -10.93 1.35
N TYR A 14 -2.92 -12.11 0.72
CA TYR A 14 -2.20 -13.32 1.13
C TYR A 14 -1.20 -13.81 0.06
N PRO A 15 -0.17 -13.01 -0.31
CA PRO A 15 0.70 -13.30 -1.45
C PRO A 15 1.73 -14.44 -1.21
N HIS A 16 1.82 -14.96 0.02
CA HIS A 16 2.78 -16.00 0.40
C HIS A 16 2.08 -17.24 0.98
N GLU A 17 1.36 -17.05 2.07
CA GLU A 17 0.63 -18.11 2.76
C GLU A 17 -0.83 -17.70 2.98
N PRO A 18 -1.79 -18.65 2.94
CA PRO A 18 -3.22 -18.35 3.08
C PRO A 18 -3.59 -17.77 4.44
N THR A 19 -2.69 -17.85 5.42
CA THR A 19 -2.86 -17.33 6.78
C THR A 19 -2.03 -16.07 7.04
N GLN A 20 -1.16 -15.66 6.10
CA GLN A 20 -0.27 -14.53 6.29
C GLN A 20 -0.79 -13.31 5.53
N LEU A 21 -1.42 -12.38 6.26
CA LEU A 21 -1.85 -11.11 5.71
C LEU A 21 -0.63 -10.19 5.59
N VAL A 22 -0.44 -9.60 4.41
CA VAL A 22 0.64 -8.64 4.17
C VAL A 22 0.08 -7.22 4.11
N LEU A 23 0.64 -6.35 4.94
CA LEU A 23 0.33 -4.92 4.98
C LEU A 23 1.56 -4.12 4.56
N VAL A 24 1.38 -2.98 3.91
CA VAL A 24 2.47 -2.02 3.63
C VAL A 24 2.13 -0.70 4.29
N ALA A 25 3.02 -0.19 5.15
CA ALA A 25 2.81 1.10 5.81
C ALA A 25 2.83 2.25 4.79
N CYS A 26 1.76 3.06 4.76
CA CYS A 26 1.61 4.21 3.87
C CYS A 26 2.20 5.49 4.47
N ASP A 27 2.19 5.58 5.80
CA ASP A 27 2.68 6.69 6.59
C ASP A 27 3.63 6.14 7.68
N GLU A 28 4.48 6.99 8.24
CA GLU A 28 5.25 6.66 9.45
C GLU A 28 4.25 6.34 10.59
N PRO A 29 4.44 5.24 11.34
CA PRO A 29 3.51 4.88 12.40
C PRO A 29 3.58 5.87 13.58
N ASP A 30 2.42 6.17 14.15
CA ASP A 30 2.37 6.80 15.48
C ASP A 30 2.67 5.70 16.52
N GLU A 31 3.82 5.83 17.18
CA GLU A 31 4.26 4.93 18.25
C GLU A 31 3.61 5.33 19.58
N SER A 32 2.95 4.37 20.23
CA SER A 32 2.45 4.53 21.59
C SER A 32 2.96 3.38 22.45
N LEU A 33 3.72 3.72 23.49
CA LEU A 33 4.12 2.77 24.53
C LEU A 33 2.95 2.61 25.49
N GLN A 34 2.44 1.38 25.65
CA GLN A 34 1.59 1.09 26.79
C GLN A 34 2.49 0.86 28.01
N ASP A 35 2.61 1.90 28.84
CA ASP A 35 3.12 1.75 30.20
C ASP A 35 2.14 0.87 30.97
N ALA A 36 2.53 -0.38 31.19
CA ALA A 36 1.85 -1.27 32.12
C ALA A 36 2.22 -0.86 33.55
N ASP A 37 1.72 0.30 34.00
CA ASP A 37 1.62 0.67 35.41
C ASP A 37 0.58 1.79 35.56
N SER A 38 -0.69 1.41 35.56
CA SER A 38 -1.74 2.23 36.16
C SER A 38 -1.65 2.09 37.68
N ASP A 39 -0.67 2.74 38.30
CA ASP A 39 -0.68 3.01 39.73
C ASP A 39 -1.14 4.47 39.94
N GLU A 40 -2.41 4.60 40.31
CA GLU A 40 -2.92 5.79 40.98
C GLU A 40 -2.09 6.06 42.24
N ASN A 41 -1.27 7.14 42.26
CA ASN A 41 -1.09 7.91 43.49
C ASN A 41 -0.35 9.24 43.28
N ILE A 42 -1.08 10.35 43.56
CA ILE A 42 -0.72 11.62 44.24
C ILE A 42 0.70 12.21 44.00
N HIS A 43 0.91 13.50 43.77
CA HIS A 43 0.38 14.65 44.47
C HIS A 43 0.96 15.92 43.82
N ALA A 44 0.15 16.97 43.72
CA ALA A 44 0.59 18.31 43.36
C ALA A 44 1.62 18.88 44.36
N VAL A 45 2.70 19.49 43.85
CA VAL A 45 3.34 20.67 44.46
C VAL A 45 3.93 21.55 43.35
N ASP A 46 3.31 22.73 43.24
CA ASP A 46 3.80 23.97 42.62
C ASP A 46 5.12 24.43 43.26
N THR A 47 6.07 25.02 42.51
CA THR A 47 6.92 26.20 42.89
C THR A 47 8.06 26.42 41.87
N ASP A 48 7.79 27.24 40.86
CA ASP A 48 8.44 28.53 40.55
C ASP A 48 9.92 28.88 40.92
N ILE A 49 10.57 29.58 39.96
CA ILE A 49 11.59 30.66 40.07
C ILE A 49 13.10 30.31 39.89
N ASN A 50 13.57 30.57 38.66
CA ASN A 50 14.55 31.60 38.22
C ASN A 50 15.83 31.88 39.05
N THR A 51 17.02 31.91 38.41
CA THR A 51 17.90 33.11 38.31
C THR A 51 19.25 32.86 37.59
N HIS A 52 19.60 33.80 36.72
CA HIS A 52 20.92 34.04 36.11
C HIS A 52 22.02 34.34 37.15
N THR A 53 23.30 34.01 36.89
CA THR A 53 24.38 34.97 36.53
C THR A 53 25.81 34.38 36.60
N HIS A 54 26.54 34.57 35.50
CA HIS A 54 27.94 35.03 35.37
C HIS A 54 29.12 34.38 36.15
N SER A 55 30.05 33.81 35.37
CA SER A 55 31.43 34.32 35.11
C SER A 55 32.65 33.45 35.45
N THR A 56 33.43 33.17 34.39
CA THR A 56 34.90 33.16 34.25
C THR A 56 35.73 32.04 34.91
N VAL A 57 36.54 31.32 34.12
CA VAL A 57 38.03 31.39 34.02
C VAL A 57 38.56 30.31 33.06
N VAL A 58 39.67 30.64 32.40
CA VAL A 58 40.35 30.01 31.27
C VAL A 58 41.35 28.93 31.71
N SER A 59 41.66 28.04 30.75
CA SER A 59 42.97 27.42 30.46
C SER A 59 43.23 25.94 30.77
N ASP A 60 43.65 25.29 29.66
CA ASP A 60 44.68 24.27 29.48
C ASP A 60 44.43 22.80 29.86
N GLY A 61 44.33 21.97 28.82
CA GLY A 61 45.30 20.90 28.57
C GLY A 61 45.05 19.53 29.19
N ASP A 62 44.98 18.54 28.30
CA ASP A 62 45.21 17.10 28.48
C ASP A 62 44.10 16.19 29.05
N ASP A 63 43.71 15.27 28.16
CA ASP A 63 43.34 13.87 28.34
C ASP A 63 42.36 13.46 29.44
N CYS A 64 41.25 12.85 29.02
CA CYS A 64 40.78 11.53 29.50
C CYS A 64 39.56 11.07 28.70
N ASN A 65 39.70 9.94 28.00
CA ASN A 65 38.66 8.98 27.56
C ASN A 65 37.21 9.49 27.45
N VAL A 66 36.75 9.69 26.21
CA VAL A 66 35.34 9.43 25.90
C VAL A 66 35.20 7.91 25.94
N GLU A 67 34.71 7.38 27.06
CA GLU A 67 34.15 6.03 27.08
C GLU A 67 33.10 5.97 25.96
N ASP A 68 33.44 5.23 24.91
CA ASP A 68 32.56 4.77 23.86
C ASP A 68 31.51 3.88 24.53
N THR A 69 30.53 4.56 25.14
CA THR A 69 29.36 3.93 25.72
C THR A 69 28.60 3.42 24.51
N PRO A 70 28.43 2.09 24.33
CA PRO A 70 27.60 1.60 23.25
C PRO A 70 26.22 2.22 23.48
N GLN A 71 25.79 3.12 22.59
CA GLN A 71 24.42 3.56 22.60
C GLN A 71 23.55 2.29 22.67
N PRO A 72 22.62 2.17 23.63
CA PRO A 72 21.67 1.08 23.62
C PRO A 72 21.05 1.05 22.23
N GLN A 73 21.24 -0.05 21.51
CA GLN A 73 20.53 -0.24 20.26
C GLN A 73 19.06 -0.25 20.63
N ASP A 74 18.36 0.81 20.25
CA ASP A 74 16.93 0.91 20.37
C ASP A 74 16.34 -0.19 19.47
N ASN A 75 16.13 -1.36 20.05
CA ASN A 75 15.51 -2.50 19.39
C ASN A 75 13.98 -2.37 19.37
N SER A 76 13.45 -1.16 19.55
CA SER A 76 12.05 -0.87 19.27
C SER A 76 11.80 -1.13 17.79
N PRO A 77 10.76 -1.92 17.43
CA PRO A 77 10.47 -2.19 16.03
C PRO A 77 9.97 -0.90 15.37
N SER A 78 10.88 -0.18 14.69
CA SER A 78 10.53 0.94 13.82
C SER A 78 10.01 0.39 12.49
N ILE A 79 8.75 0.66 12.15
CA ILE A 79 8.21 0.31 10.83
C ILE A 79 8.67 1.37 9.85
N ASN A 80 9.53 1.01 8.89
CA ASN A 80 9.88 1.95 7.84
C ASN A 80 8.70 2.11 6.88
N GLN A 81 8.47 3.35 6.43
CA GLN A 81 7.49 3.63 5.39
C GLN A 81 7.74 2.73 4.17
N PHE A 82 6.67 2.13 3.65
CA PHE A 82 6.67 1.21 2.51
C PHE A 82 7.33 -0.16 2.71
N GLU A 83 7.73 -0.52 3.93
CA GLU A 83 8.19 -1.87 4.24
C GLU A 83 6.99 -2.82 4.46
N PRO A 84 6.99 -4.04 3.88
CA PRO A 84 5.92 -5.00 4.09
C PRO A 84 5.98 -5.60 5.51
N VAL A 85 4.85 -5.53 6.21
CA VAL A 85 4.60 -6.14 7.51
C VAL A 85 3.77 -7.40 7.31
N TYR A 86 4.28 -8.52 7.83
CA TYR A 86 3.64 -9.83 7.75
C TYR A 86 2.91 -10.14 9.04
N ILE A 87 1.61 -10.38 8.94
CA ILE A 87 0.76 -10.65 10.11
C ILE A 87 0.21 -12.08 10.00
N ASP A 88 0.47 -12.87 11.02
CA ASP A 88 -0.10 -14.20 11.17
C ASP A 88 -1.58 -14.08 11.59
N MET A 89 -2.49 -14.35 10.66
CA MET A 89 -3.93 -14.30 10.90
C MET A 89 -4.43 -15.43 11.80
N THR A 90 -3.60 -16.38 12.24
CA THR A 90 -4.00 -17.34 13.27
C THR A 90 -4.01 -16.72 14.68
N LYS A 91 -3.44 -15.51 14.85
CA LYS A 91 -3.22 -14.85 16.15
C LYS A 91 -3.77 -13.42 16.22
N HIS A 92 -4.97 -13.18 15.69
CA HIS A 92 -5.65 -11.87 15.74
C HIS A 92 -6.72 -11.82 16.84
N ASP A 93 -7.15 -10.62 17.22
CA ASP A 93 -8.24 -10.42 18.17
C ASP A 93 -9.59 -10.88 17.56
N PRO A 94 -10.34 -11.82 18.16
CA PRO A 94 -11.61 -12.30 17.61
C PRO A 94 -12.65 -11.20 17.32
N SER A 95 -12.56 -10.04 17.98
CA SER A 95 -13.45 -8.91 17.77
C SER A 95 -13.32 -8.24 16.39
N ILE A 96 -12.16 -8.40 15.72
CA ILE A 96 -11.89 -7.82 14.40
C ILE A 96 -12.01 -8.84 13.26
N GLN A 97 -12.29 -10.12 13.55
CA GLN A 97 -12.35 -11.20 12.56
C GLN A 97 -13.28 -10.88 11.38
N SER A 98 -14.50 -10.40 11.67
CA SER A 98 -15.48 -10.07 10.62
C SER A 98 -15.03 -8.93 9.70
N LYS A 99 -14.18 -8.01 10.20
CA LYS A 99 -13.59 -6.95 9.39
C LYS A 99 -12.49 -7.51 8.50
N ILE A 100 -11.61 -8.35 9.06
CA ILE A 100 -10.52 -9.00 8.33
C ILE A 100 -11.05 -9.84 7.16
N GLU A 101 -12.14 -10.60 7.38
CA GLU A 101 -12.77 -11.43 6.34
C GLU A 101 -13.29 -10.64 5.14
N THR A 102 -13.48 -9.31 5.29
CA THR A 102 -13.91 -8.41 4.21
C THR A 102 -12.78 -7.64 3.54
N LEU A 103 -11.54 -7.76 4.03
CA LEU A 103 -10.39 -7.06 3.47
C LEU A 103 -9.97 -7.70 2.15
N GLU A 104 -9.88 -6.87 1.11
CA GLU A 104 -9.35 -7.26 -0.19
C GLU A 104 -8.02 -6.57 -0.49
N ALA A 105 -7.26 -7.13 -1.42
CA ALA A 105 -6.01 -6.54 -1.86
C ALA A 105 -6.26 -5.16 -2.51
N GLY A 106 -5.49 -4.17 -2.07
CA GLY A 106 -5.62 -2.78 -2.47
C GLY A 106 -6.35 -1.90 -1.44
N TYR A 107 -7.05 -2.47 -0.46
CA TYR A 107 -7.76 -1.67 0.54
C TYR A 107 -6.79 -0.81 1.34
N LEU A 108 -7.12 0.47 1.49
CA LEU A 108 -6.46 1.37 2.44
C LEU A 108 -7.18 1.27 3.77
N ILE A 109 -6.44 0.90 4.80
CA ILE A 109 -6.96 0.76 6.16
C ILE A 109 -6.17 1.62 7.13
N GLU A 110 -6.81 2.05 8.20
CA GLU A 110 -6.14 2.40 9.44
C GLU A 110 -6.07 1.14 10.29
N ALA A 111 -4.88 0.79 10.75
CA ALA A 111 -4.69 -0.39 11.58
C ALA A 111 -3.84 -0.11 12.81
N THR A 112 -4.18 -0.80 13.89
CA THR A 112 -3.41 -0.82 15.13
C THR A 112 -2.75 -2.19 15.26
N LEU A 113 -1.43 -2.19 15.36
CA LEU A 113 -0.59 -3.38 15.55
C LEU A 113 -0.03 -3.39 16.96
N LYS A 114 -0.16 -4.54 17.63
CA LYS A 114 0.53 -4.84 18.88
C LYS A 114 1.77 -5.69 18.57
N TRP A 115 2.94 -5.22 18.95
CA TRP A 115 4.21 -5.92 18.74
C TRP A 115 4.49 -6.85 19.91
N THR A 116 4.64 -8.15 19.60
CA THR A 116 4.94 -9.20 20.58
C THR A 116 6.22 -9.93 20.19
N VAL A 117 6.75 -10.76 21.09
CA VAL A 117 7.90 -11.63 20.81
C VAL A 117 7.62 -12.58 19.63
N ASP A 118 6.35 -12.94 19.42
CA ASP A 118 5.91 -13.84 18.34
C ASP A 118 5.59 -13.11 17.02
N GLY A 119 5.80 -11.78 16.97
CA GLY A 119 5.51 -10.93 15.81
C GLY A 119 4.37 -9.93 16.04
N PRO A 120 4.03 -9.11 15.01
CA PRO A 120 2.94 -8.15 15.08
C PRO A 120 1.57 -8.85 15.08
N GLN A 121 0.66 -8.36 15.91
CA GLN A 121 -0.73 -8.81 15.97
C GLN A 121 -1.67 -7.64 15.66
N LEU A 122 -2.63 -7.88 14.78
CA LEU A 122 -3.64 -6.90 14.43
C LEU A 122 -4.69 -6.82 15.55
N THR A 123 -4.89 -5.62 16.10
CA THR A 123 -5.85 -5.38 17.20
C THR A 123 -6.94 -4.38 16.81
N GLY A 124 -6.70 -3.53 15.82
CA GLY A 124 -7.66 -2.56 15.31
C GLY A 124 -7.62 -2.47 13.79
N VAL A 125 -8.81 -2.37 13.17
CA VAL A 125 -8.97 -2.20 11.72
C VAL A 125 -10.13 -1.26 11.43
N ASN A 126 -9.87 -0.28 10.58
CA ASN A 126 -10.88 0.59 9.98
C ASN A 126 -10.58 0.80 8.49
N VAL A 127 -11.55 0.56 7.62
CA VAL A 127 -11.38 0.73 6.16
C VAL A 127 -11.54 2.21 5.82
N ILE A 128 -10.50 2.80 5.22
CA ILE A 128 -10.50 4.19 4.75
C ILE A 128 -10.96 4.26 3.29
N ALA A 129 -10.46 3.35 2.45
CA ALA A 129 -10.83 3.28 1.05
C ALA A 129 -10.76 1.84 0.52
N GLU A 130 -11.78 1.44 -0.22
CA GLU A 130 -11.87 0.12 -0.86
C GLU A 130 -11.23 0.13 -2.25
N THR A 131 -9.97 0.55 -2.33
CA THR A 131 -9.22 0.51 -3.59
C THR A 131 -8.93 -0.93 -3.99
N ASP A 132 -9.07 -1.22 -5.27
CA ASP A 132 -8.98 -2.58 -5.82
C ASP A 132 -7.68 -2.74 -6.62
N PHE A 133 -6.89 -3.76 -6.30
CA PHE A 133 -5.71 -4.14 -7.08
C PHE A 133 -6.01 -5.37 -7.94
N THR A 134 -5.93 -5.19 -9.26
CA THR A 134 -6.11 -6.28 -10.21
C THR A 134 -4.84 -6.52 -11.03
N PHE A 135 -4.40 -7.77 -11.09
CA PHE A 135 -3.19 -8.19 -11.80
C PHE A 135 -3.57 -9.03 -13.02
N TYR A 136 -3.06 -8.68 -14.19
CA TYR A 136 -3.20 -9.48 -15.40
C TYR A 136 -1.84 -9.78 -16.01
N GLN A 137 -1.57 -11.07 -16.20
CA GLN A 137 -0.34 -11.55 -16.79
C GLN A 137 -0.55 -11.98 -18.24
N ASN A 138 0.54 -11.95 -19.01
CA ASN A 138 0.57 -12.39 -20.38
C ASN A 138 -0.53 -11.75 -21.25
N VAL A 139 -0.80 -10.46 -21.00
CA VAL A 139 -1.87 -9.75 -21.73
C VAL A 139 -1.45 -9.47 -23.16
N THR A 140 -2.46 -9.43 -24.05
CA THR A 140 -2.31 -9.04 -25.45
C THR A 140 -3.13 -7.79 -25.71
N GLY A 141 -2.79 -7.03 -26.75
CA GLY A 141 -3.50 -5.78 -27.06
C GLY A 141 -3.21 -4.70 -26.02
N VAL A 142 -1.94 -4.30 -25.90
CA VAL A 142 -1.56 -3.13 -25.11
C VAL A 142 -2.14 -1.88 -25.77
N PHE A 143 -2.78 -1.04 -24.97
CA PHE A 143 -3.37 0.20 -25.47
C PHE A 143 -2.30 1.24 -25.81
N GLU A 144 -2.58 2.05 -26.83
CA GLU A 144 -1.63 3.02 -27.41
C GLU A 144 -1.01 3.95 -26.37
N ALA A 145 -1.78 4.38 -25.37
CA ALA A 145 -1.26 5.28 -24.35
C ALA A 145 -0.06 4.70 -23.58
N ALA A 146 -0.03 3.38 -23.34
CA ALA A 146 1.10 2.73 -22.66
C ALA A 146 2.32 2.61 -23.57
N THR A 147 2.12 2.18 -24.83
CA THR A 147 3.21 2.10 -25.81
C THR A 147 3.81 3.47 -26.09
N ALA A 148 2.99 4.52 -26.19
CA ALA A 148 3.46 5.89 -26.36
C ALA A 148 4.31 6.34 -25.16
N THR A 149 3.83 6.16 -23.93
CA THR A 149 4.60 6.51 -22.72
C THR A 149 5.91 5.76 -22.62
N TRP A 150 5.94 4.48 -23.02
CA TRP A 150 7.17 3.72 -23.05
C TRP A 150 8.15 4.23 -24.10
N ASN A 151 7.68 4.54 -25.31
CA ASN A 151 8.52 5.10 -26.36
C ASN A 151 9.11 6.45 -25.97
N ASP A 152 8.33 7.30 -25.30
CA ASP A 152 8.80 8.58 -24.77
C ASP A 152 9.91 8.37 -23.73
N ALA A 153 9.69 7.48 -22.75
CA ALA A 153 10.69 7.12 -21.73
C ALA A 153 11.99 6.59 -22.36
N VAL A 154 11.88 5.68 -23.35
CA VAL A 154 13.05 5.15 -24.07
C VAL A 154 13.79 6.25 -24.84
N ALA A 155 13.06 7.18 -25.47
CA ALA A 155 13.67 8.30 -26.18
C ALA A 155 14.46 9.23 -25.24
N GLU A 156 14.02 9.35 -23.98
CA GLU A 156 14.67 10.13 -22.93
C GLU A 156 15.75 9.32 -22.17
N GLY A 157 15.87 8.02 -22.44
CA GLY A 157 16.80 7.12 -21.75
C GLY A 157 16.36 6.75 -20.33
N GLU A 158 15.08 6.91 -20.01
CA GLU A 158 14.50 6.58 -18.71
C GLU A 158 14.00 5.13 -18.65
N GLY A 159 14.17 4.49 -17.49
CA GLY A 159 13.68 3.13 -17.23
C GLY A 159 12.20 3.07 -16.81
N MET A 160 11.55 4.22 -16.71
CA MET A 160 10.17 4.39 -16.28
C MET A 160 9.57 5.56 -17.04
N GLY A 161 8.28 5.49 -17.35
CA GLY A 161 7.52 6.62 -17.88
C GLY A 161 6.21 6.79 -17.14
N SER A 162 5.68 8.01 -17.12
CA SER A 162 4.36 8.29 -16.55
C SER A 162 3.56 9.26 -17.40
N ARG A 163 2.23 9.15 -17.36
CA ARG A 163 1.32 10.14 -17.96
C ARG A 163 -0.03 10.19 -17.25
N LEU A 164 -0.63 11.37 -17.23
CA LEU A 164 -2.04 11.50 -16.91
C LEU A 164 -2.90 11.12 -18.13
N THR A 165 -3.96 10.37 -17.88
CA THR A 165 -4.96 10.01 -18.88
C THR A 165 -6.24 10.82 -18.66
N ARG A 166 -6.94 11.13 -19.76
CA ARG A 166 -8.12 11.98 -19.75
C ARG A 166 -9.28 11.30 -20.46
N GLY A 167 -10.49 11.56 -19.96
CA GLY A 167 -11.73 11.11 -20.58
C GLY A 167 -12.13 11.99 -21.78
N THR A 168 -13.28 11.67 -22.37
CA THR A 168 -13.86 12.43 -23.49
C THR A 168 -14.25 13.86 -23.13
N ASP A 169 -14.40 14.15 -21.84
CA ASP A 169 -14.66 15.48 -21.28
C ASP A 169 -13.37 16.25 -20.94
N ALA A 170 -12.21 15.73 -21.35
CA ALA A 170 -10.87 16.23 -21.04
C ALA A 170 -10.52 16.23 -19.54
N LYS A 171 -11.36 15.67 -18.68
CA LYS A 171 -11.05 15.53 -17.25
C LYS A 171 -10.13 14.34 -17.02
N PRO A 172 -9.22 14.42 -16.05
CA PRO A 172 -8.41 13.27 -15.68
C PRO A 172 -9.27 12.08 -15.26
N ASN A 173 -8.91 10.89 -15.72
CA ASN A 173 -9.58 9.65 -15.35
C ASN A 173 -8.64 8.57 -14.81
N GLY A 174 -7.32 8.74 -14.95
CA GLY A 174 -6.32 7.86 -14.39
C GLY A 174 -4.90 8.34 -14.62
N ALA A 175 -3.93 7.72 -13.95
CA ALA A 175 -2.50 7.92 -14.12
C ALA A 175 -1.84 6.60 -14.54
N LEU A 176 -1.09 6.66 -15.62
CA LEU A 176 -0.44 5.52 -16.24
C LEU A 176 1.05 5.57 -15.96
N TYR A 177 1.61 4.45 -15.52
CA TYR A 177 3.03 4.24 -15.34
C TYR A 177 3.47 3.03 -16.15
N VAL A 178 4.66 3.11 -16.74
CA VAL A 178 5.32 1.98 -17.40
C VAL A 178 6.71 1.81 -16.81
N PHE A 179 7.11 0.57 -16.59
CA PHE A 179 8.40 0.21 -15.99
C PHE A 179 9.12 -0.78 -16.90
N ALA A 180 10.38 -0.51 -17.22
CA ALA A 180 11.21 -1.44 -17.98
C ALA A 180 11.26 -2.80 -17.27
N LYS A 181 11.06 -3.89 -18.00
CA LYS A 181 11.34 -5.24 -17.49
C LYS A 181 12.85 -5.34 -17.27
N GLN A 182 13.25 -5.58 -16.03
CA GLN A 182 14.65 -5.85 -15.73
C GLN A 182 15.01 -7.27 -16.21
N HIS A 183 16.01 -7.39 -17.06
CA HIS A 183 16.48 -8.70 -17.53
C HIS A 183 17.01 -9.52 -16.33
N GLY A 184 16.45 -10.73 -16.12
CA GLY A 184 16.91 -11.66 -15.07
C GLY A 184 15.77 -12.36 -14.34
N ALA A 185 16.02 -12.75 -13.08
CA ALA A 185 15.07 -13.47 -12.22
C ALA A 185 14.05 -12.56 -11.50
N ARG A 186 14.09 -11.23 -11.72
CA ARG A 186 13.17 -10.28 -11.09
C ARG A 186 11.85 -10.24 -11.84
N ASN A 187 10.81 -10.69 -11.17
CA ASN A 187 9.44 -10.60 -11.66
C ASN A 187 8.78 -9.38 -11.01
N LEU A 188 8.77 -8.24 -11.71
CA LEU A 188 8.22 -6.99 -11.19
C LEU A 188 6.76 -7.12 -10.76
N ILE A 189 5.92 -7.86 -11.50
CA ILE A 189 4.53 -8.03 -11.10
C ILE A 189 4.43 -8.79 -9.78
N ARG A 190 5.30 -9.79 -9.55
CA ARG A 190 5.40 -10.48 -8.26
C ARG A 190 5.91 -9.55 -7.16
N GLU A 191 6.90 -8.70 -7.44
CA GLU A 191 7.41 -7.73 -6.46
C GLU A 191 6.33 -6.75 -6.00
N PHE A 192 5.48 -6.28 -6.90
CA PHE A 192 4.31 -5.46 -6.56
C PHE A 192 3.27 -6.24 -5.75
N GLN A 193 3.01 -7.50 -6.09
CA GLN A 193 2.09 -8.37 -5.33
C GLN A 193 2.56 -8.61 -3.90
N THR A 194 3.87 -8.75 -3.68
CA THR A 194 4.43 -9.05 -2.36
C THR A 194 4.84 -7.79 -1.59
N GLY A 195 4.73 -6.61 -2.18
CA GLY A 195 5.12 -5.35 -1.54
C GLY A 195 6.63 -5.11 -1.47
N ILE A 196 7.43 -5.93 -2.16
CA ILE A 196 8.89 -5.68 -2.29
C ILE A 196 9.10 -4.35 -3.03
N THR A 197 8.29 -4.12 -4.07
CA THR A 197 8.18 -2.83 -4.72
C THR A 197 6.80 -2.24 -4.37
N PRO A 198 6.72 -1.17 -3.56
CA PRO A 198 5.45 -0.64 -3.09
C PRO A 198 4.71 0.11 -4.20
N LEU A 199 3.39 -0.10 -4.30
CA LEU A 199 2.52 0.68 -5.19
C LEU A 199 2.06 2.01 -4.56
N GLU A 200 2.11 2.10 -3.24
CA GLU A 200 1.63 3.25 -2.48
C GLU A 200 2.25 4.59 -2.93
N PRO A 201 3.56 4.71 -3.21
CA PRO A 201 4.13 5.96 -3.70
C PRO A 201 3.48 6.47 -4.98
N LEU A 202 3.06 5.58 -5.89
CA LEU A 202 2.41 5.95 -7.14
C LEU A 202 0.99 6.47 -6.90
N ILE A 203 0.27 5.85 -5.97
CA ILE A 203 -1.11 6.22 -5.60
C ILE A 203 -1.09 7.54 -4.84
N ARG A 204 -0.22 7.66 -3.83
CA ARG A 204 -0.04 8.87 -3.04
C ARG A 204 0.36 10.07 -3.90
N ARG A 205 1.26 9.88 -4.87
CA ARG A 205 1.65 10.94 -5.80
C ARG A 205 0.45 11.56 -6.52
N ILE A 206 -0.52 10.75 -6.94
CA ILE A 206 -1.75 11.23 -7.57
C ILE A 206 -2.57 12.04 -6.57
N ASP A 207 -2.70 11.51 -5.35
CA ASP A 207 -3.49 12.12 -4.29
C ASP A 207 -2.88 13.44 -3.76
N GLU A 208 -1.57 13.63 -3.88
CA GLU A 208 -0.88 14.84 -3.43
C GLU A 208 -0.61 15.86 -4.53
N GLU A 209 -0.07 15.45 -5.68
CA GLU A 209 0.37 16.36 -6.74
C GLU A 209 -0.77 16.71 -7.72
N GLU A 210 -1.59 15.71 -8.09
CA GLU A 210 -2.61 15.84 -9.14
C GLU A 210 -3.96 16.30 -8.60
N THR A 211 -4.27 16.02 -7.34
CA THR A 211 -5.48 16.50 -6.64
C THR A 211 -5.43 18.01 -6.41
N ALA A 212 -4.24 18.53 -6.08
CA ALA A 212 -4.02 19.96 -5.85
C ALA A 212 -4.12 20.79 -7.15
N SER A 213 -3.76 20.19 -8.29
CA SER A 213 -3.67 20.89 -9.58
C SER A 213 -4.85 20.61 -10.52
N THR A 214 -5.54 19.47 -10.37
CA THR A 214 -6.41 18.92 -11.42
C THR A 214 -7.82 18.49 -10.94
N SER A 215 -8.25 18.89 -9.74
CA SER A 215 -9.61 18.62 -9.20
C SER A 215 -9.96 17.12 -9.14
N VAL A 216 -8.99 16.27 -8.85
CA VAL A 216 -9.24 14.86 -8.52
C VAL A 216 -9.83 14.80 -7.11
N SER A 217 -10.72 13.85 -6.80
CA SER A 217 -11.21 13.66 -5.42
C SER A 217 -10.28 12.70 -4.67
N PRO A 218 -10.02 12.90 -3.37
CA PRO A 218 -9.12 12.02 -2.60
C PRO A 218 -9.63 10.58 -2.57
N GLU A 219 -8.72 9.61 -2.47
CA GLU A 219 -9.02 8.16 -2.48
C GLU A 219 -10.07 7.76 -1.44
N SER A 220 -10.06 8.37 -0.25
CA SER A 220 -11.04 8.11 0.82
C SER A 220 -12.50 8.40 0.46
N THR A 221 -12.74 9.28 -0.53
CA THR A 221 -14.08 9.60 -1.03
C THR A 221 -14.36 9.02 -2.41
N GLN A 222 -13.31 8.61 -3.12
CA GLN A 222 -13.37 8.07 -4.46
C GLN A 222 -12.32 6.97 -4.59
N PRO A 223 -12.63 5.72 -4.19
CA PRO A 223 -11.68 4.62 -4.26
C PRO A 223 -11.11 4.44 -5.67
N ARG A 224 -9.85 4.01 -5.74
CA ARG A 224 -9.12 3.79 -6.99
C ARG A 224 -9.30 2.35 -7.47
N ALA A 225 -9.05 2.11 -8.75
CA ALA A 225 -8.76 0.76 -9.25
C ALA A 225 -7.37 0.77 -9.87
N VAL A 226 -6.48 -0.07 -9.37
CA VAL A 226 -5.10 -0.19 -9.84
C VAL A 226 -4.96 -1.47 -10.64
N PHE A 227 -4.62 -1.32 -11.91
CA PHE A 227 -4.41 -2.43 -12.83
C PHE A 227 -2.93 -2.61 -13.10
N LEU A 228 -2.40 -3.79 -12.81
CA LEU A 228 -1.06 -4.19 -13.18
C LEU A 228 -1.15 -5.14 -14.37
N LEU A 229 -0.63 -4.70 -15.51
CA LEU A 229 -0.64 -5.47 -16.73
C LEU A 229 0.80 -5.87 -17.06
N GLU A 230 1.04 -7.16 -17.20
CA GLU A 230 2.28 -7.69 -17.76
C GLU A 230 2.01 -8.14 -19.20
N PRO A 231 2.38 -7.34 -20.22
CA PRO A 231 2.22 -7.74 -21.61
C PRO A 231 3.10 -8.93 -21.97
N ALA A 232 2.58 -9.81 -22.82
CA ALA A 232 3.26 -11.00 -23.30
C ALA A 232 4.56 -10.69 -24.07
N THR A 233 4.53 -9.64 -24.90
CA THR A 233 5.58 -9.35 -25.89
C THR A 233 6.33 -8.05 -25.63
N GLU A 234 5.80 -7.17 -24.78
CA GLU A 234 6.41 -5.86 -24.54
C GLU A 234 7.54 -5.93 -23.51
N PRO A 235 8.56 -5.06 -23.62
CA PRO A 235 9.70 -5.01 -22.70
C PRO A 235 9.41 -4.21 -21.42
N PHE A 236 8.15 -3.94 -21.10
CA PHE A 236 7.75 -3.15 -19.92
C PHE A 236 6.52 -3.76 -19.22
N VAL A 237 6.32 -3.40 -17.96
CA VAL A 237 5.12 -3.66 -17.15
C VAL A 237 4.34 -2.37 -17.01
N ILE A 238 3.01 -2.45 -16.98
CA ILE A 238 2.12 -1.30 -16.88
C ILE A 238 1.46 -1.29 -15.50
N VAL A 239 1.50 -0.14 -14.83
CA VAL A 239 0.68 0.14 -13.64
C VAL A 239 -0.27 1.28 -14.00
N TYR A 240 -1.57 0.99 -14.01
CA TYR A 240 -2.59 1.97 -14.36
C TYR A 240 -3.51 2.23 -13.17
N VAL A 241 -3.36 3.40 -12.55
CA VAL A 241 -4.20 3.86 -11.45
C VAL A 241 -5.40 4.62 -12.01
N VAL A 242 -6.58 4.00 -11.99
CA VAL A 242 -7.84 4.60 -12.41
C VAL A 242 -8.51 5.30 -11.23
N PHE A 243 -8.90 6.56 -11.43
CA PHE A 243 -9.34 7.42 -10.32
C PHE A 243 -10.70 7.04 -9.73
N ARG A 244 -11.52 6.33 -10.50
CA ARG A 244 -12.84 5.84 -10.09
C ARG A 244 -12.87 4.34 -10.24
N ARG A 245 -12.86 3.62 -9.11
CA ARG A 245 -12.91 2.15 -9.06
C ARG A 245 -14.04 1.56 -9.91
N ASP A 246 -15.22 2.18 -9.79
CA ASP A 246 -16.45 1.72 -10.46
C ASP A 246 -16.78 2.57 -11.70
N GLY A 247 -15.81 3.35 -12.19
CA GLY A 247 -15.96 4.18 -13.38
C GLY A 247 -15.91 3.39 -14.68
N MET A 248 -16.36 4.04 -15.76
CA MET A 248 -16.35 3.46 -17.11
C MET A 248 -14.97 2.92 -17.51
N LEU A 249 -13.89 3.67 -17.27
CA LEU A 249 -12.53 3.25 -17.62
C LEU A 249 -12.12 1.96 -16.91
N ALA A 250 -12.40 1.83 -15.61
CA ALA A 250 -12.11 0.63 -14.85
C ALA A 250 -12.95 -0.57 -15.35
N GLY A 251 -14.23 -0.33 -15.65
CA GLY A 251 -15.10 -1.33 -16.29
C GLY A 251 -14.55 -1.81 -17.65
N THR A 252 -14.06 -0.90 -18.48
CA THR A 252 -13.44 -1.24 -19.78
C THR A 252 -12.18 -2.09 -19.60
N LEU A 253 -11.29 -1.74 -18.67
CA LEU A 253 -10.07 -2.52 -18.42
C LEU A 253 -10.40 -3.93 -17.92
N ARG A 254 -11.37 -4.06 -17.00
CA ARG A 254 -11.87 -5.38 -16.54
C ARG A 254 -12.48 -6.19 -17.67
N SER A 255 -13.28 -5.57 -18.54
CA SER A 255 -13.87 -6.26 -19.70
C SER A 255 -12.81 -6.69 -20.73
N THR A 256 -11.79 -5.85 -20.93
CA THR A 256 -10.73 -6.09 -21.93
C THR A 256 -9.76 -7.20 -21.49
N TYR A 257 -9.33 -7.17 -20.23
CA TYR A 257 -8.27 -8.05 -19.73
C TYR A 257 -8.74 -9.12 -18.74
N GLY A 258 -9.89 -8.90 -18.09
CA GLY A 258 -10.54 -9.86 -17.20
C GLY A 258 -11.14 -11.01 -18.00
N LYS A 259 -10.35 -12.05 -18.23
CA LYS A 259 -10.84 -13.31 -18.79
C LYS A 259 -11.42 -14.15 -17.67
N ASN A 260 -12.67 -14.62 -17.83
CA ASN A 260 -13.28 -15.62 -16.97
C ASN A 260 -12.30 -16.79 -16.75
N PRO A 261 -12.13 -17.31 -15.51
CA PRO A 261 -11.18 -18.39 -15.20
C PRO A 261 -11.42 -19.69 -15.98
N ASN A 262 -12.52 -19.79 -16.74
CA ASN A 262 -12.89 -20.93 -17.59
C ASN A 262 -12.67 -20.72 -19.09
N GLY A 263 -11.69 -19.91 -19.53
CA GLY A 263 -11.15 -20.00 -20.90
C GLY A 263 -12.14 -19.74 -22.05
N GLY A 264 -13.24 -19.02 -21.84
CA GLY A 264 -14.16 -18.62 -22.90
C GLY A 264 -13.60 -17.44 -23.68
N THR A 265 -13.52 -17.56 -25.01
CA THR A 265 -13.33 -16.43 -25.92
C THR A 265 -14.48 -15.45 -25.78
N ASN A 266 -14.20 -14.15 -25.73
CA ASN A 266 -15.22 -13.09 -25.83
C ASN A 266 -15.90 -13.16 -27.20
N ASN A 267 -16.92 -14.02 -27.33
CA ASN A 267 -17.88 -13.94 -28.41
C ASN A 267 -19.00 -13.01 -27.94
N HIS A 268 -19.01 -11.85 -28.57
CA HIS A 268 -20.16 -10.97 -28.62
C HIS A 268 -21.29 -11.75 -29.31
N ASP A 269 -22.24 -12.29 -28.55
CA ASP A 269 -23.50 -12.76 -29.13
C ASP A 269 -24.66 -12.49 -28.18
N GLU A 270 -25.65 -11.78 -28.71
CA GLU A 270 -26.90 -11.43 -28.08
C GLU A 270 -27.80 -12.67 -28.06
N SER A 271 -28.23 -13.15 -26.89
CA SER A 271 -29.61 -13.64 -26.71
C SER A 271 -29.93 -14.04 -25.27
N ASN A 272 -30.87 -13.27 -24.73
CA ASN A 272 -31.85 -13.61 -23.70
C ASN A 272 -32.29 -15.09 -23.65
N THR A 273 -32.16 -15.75 -22.50
CA THR A 273 -33.19 -16.61 -21.86
C THR A 273 -32.84 -16.82 -20.38
N GLY A 274 -33.87 -16.94 -19.54
CA GLY A 274 -33.79 -16.65 -18.11
C GLY A 274 -33.69 -17.85 -17.16
N ASN A 275 -33.53 -17.46 -15.89
CA ASN A 275 -33.92 -18.10 -14.63
C ASN A 275 -33.30 -19.47 -14.29
N GLU A 276 -32.47 -19.51 -13.24
CA GLU A 276 -32.78 -20.20 -11.98
C GLU A 276 -31.67 -19.98 -10.92
N SER A 277 -32.10 -19.90 -9.65
CA SER A 277 -31.32 -19.65 -8.45
C SER A 277 -30.39 -20.82 -8.06
N GLY A 278 -29.22 -20.51 -7.47
CA GLY A 278 -28.43 -21.46 -6.69
C GLY A 278 -26.97 -21.07 -6.44
N SER A 279 -26.71 -20.46 -5.28
CA SER A 279 -25.48 -20.35 -4.47
C SER A 279 -24.09 -20.60 -5.07
N VAL A 280 -23.16 -19.63 -4.88
CA VAL A 280 -21.90 -19.78 -4.10
C VAL A 280 -21.49 -18.40 -3.55
N PRO A 281 -21.15 -18.23 -2.25
CA PRO A 281 -20.50 -17.01 -1.76
C PRO A 281 -19.09 -16.90 -2.35
N SER A 282 -18.73 -15.71 -2.86
CA SER A 282 -17.37 -15.37 -3.28
C SER A 282 -16.39 -15.64 -2.14
N GLY A 283 -15.65 -16.73 -2.24
CA GLY A 283 -14.55 -17.05 -1.32
C GLY A 283 -13.30 -16.23 -1.66
N PRO A 284 -12.37 -16.07 -0.70
CA PRO A 284 -11.17 -15.28 -0.88
C PRO A 284 -10.29 -15.91 -1.98
N LEU A 285 -9.68 -15.05 -2.80
CA LEU A 285 -8.78 -15.44 -3.87
C LEU A 285 -7.64 -16.30 -3.32
N GLN A 286 -7.72 -17.62 -3.57
CA GLN A 286 -6.61 -18.54 -3.35
C GLN A 286 -5.74 -18.56 -4.61
N PHE A 287 -4.44 -18.34 -4.42
CA PHE A 287 -3.44 -18.36 -5.48
C PHE A 287 -2.90 -19.80 -5.64
N ASN A 288 -2.96 -20.34 -6.87
CA ASN A 288 -2.25 -21.56 -7.27
C ASN A 288 -0.95 -21.21 -7.98
#